data_AF-A0A7S2M1D1-F1
#
_entry.id   AF-A0A7S2M1D1-F1
#
_cell.length_a   1.000
_cell.length_b   1.000
_cell.length_c   1.000
_cell.angle_alpha   90.00
_cell.angle_beta   90.00
_cell.angle_gamma   90.00
#
_symmetry.space_group_name_H-M   'P 1'
#
loop_
_entity.id
_entity.type
_entity.pdbx_description
1 polymer ?
#
loop_
_entity_poly.entity_id
_entity_poly.type
_entity_poly.pdbx_seq_one_letter_code
_entity_poly.pdbx_strand_id
1 'polypeptide(L)'
;KCHEEKALEFTRPCHVQACGRADPCRVPFVVHAILKMRGVVASRWNKQAEELLSDAFAASVNWKRKSSELLFESGDVNVLSSSPWRASDDTMFGETAVEGGDEELGMQFVVEASIFNFNAAVPQYEEHKGASRAATCRESDLRPLAETALQVHKELSRANFIVSLVEAMKKDLNQQIGQGNHVSAFTSIFEAGSNLVQQSKVVTSWTIKTDIKGTPFKGKGRSFDGIFPFVLLIILAGAIAVYVSFRKRRVPLKEKTREPRTKTIKSSTRRHVTRRNRRLGADLNTNDDDLEDLISRNGNKDRQKHPGLDEASIGSLSTYLARTSSR
;
A
#
# COMPACT_ATOMS: atom_id res chain seq x y z
N LYS A 1 -12.32 -7.79 24.77
CA LYS A 1 -13.20 -6.65 25.15
C LYS A 1 -12.30 -5.46 25.42
N CYS A 2 -12.41 -4.36 24.66
CA CYS A 2 -11.64 -3.13 24.92
C CYS A 2 -12.38 -2.33 26.00
N HIS A 3 -11.96 -2.45 27.26
CA HIS A 3 -12.38 -1.54 28.32
C HIS A 3 -11.12 -0.87 28.84
N GLU A 4 -11.07 0.45 28.75
CA GLU A 4 -9.93 1.24 29.23
C GLU A 4 -10.42 2.31 30.19
N GLU A 5 -9.74 2.39 31.33
CA GLU A 5 -9.74 3.54 32.23
C GLU A 5 -8.59 4.47 31.83
N LYS A 6 -8.80 5.79 31.94
CA LYS A 6 -7.83 6.83 31.55
C LYS A 6 -6.44 6.68 32.20
N ALA A 7 -6.35 5.96 33.32
CA ALA A 7 -5.10 5.70 34.04
C ALA A 7 -4.22 4.58 33.42
N LEU A 8 -4.76 3.78 32.50
CA LEU A 8 -4.07 2.62 31.89
C LEU A 8 -3.66 2.84 30.42
N GLU A 9 -3.73 4.08 29.95
CA GLU A 9 -3.34 4.53 28.60
C GLU A 9 -1.93 4.06 28.18
N PHE A 10 -1.05 3.87 29.16
CA PHE A 10 0.37 3.51 28.98
C PHE A 10 0.66 2.00 28.92
N THR A 11 -0.29 1.11 29.25
CA THR A 11 -0.03 -0.34 29.36
C THR A 11 -0.86 -1.18 28.41
N ARG A 12 -1.14 -0.66 27.20
CA ARG A 12 -2.13 -1.20 26.25
C ARG A 12 -1.87 -2.67 25.89
N PRO A 13 -2.77 -3.63 26.22
CA PRO A 13 -2.81 -4.94 25.55
C PRO A 13 -3.86 -4.99 24.43
N CYS A 14 -4.73 -3.98 24.30
CA CYS A 14 -5.74 -3.90 23.26
C CYS A 14 -5.22 -3.13 22.05
N HIS A 15 -4.85 -3.87 21.00
CA HIS A 15 -4.51 -3.30 19.71
C HIS A 15 -5.66 -2.43 19.19
N VAL A 16 -5.39 -1.15 18.96
CA VAL A 16 -6.38 -0.13 18.55
C VAL A 16 -7.23 -0.57 17.35
N GLN A 17 -6.69 -1.41 16.46
CA GLN A 17 -7.42 -2.07 15.38
C GLN A 17 -8.65 -2.86 15.83
N ALA A 18 -8.55 -3.62 16.92
CA ALA A 18 -9.67 -4.42 17.44
C ALA A 18 -10.77 -3.50 17.98
N CYS A 19 -10.39 -2.37 18.59
CA CYS A 19 -11.34 -1.42 19.16
C CYS A 19 -12.01 -0.58 18.09
N GLY A 20 -11.33 -0.16 17.02
CA GLY A 20 -11.96 0.62 15.95
C GLY A 20 -13.00 -0.14 15.13
N ARG A 21 -12.80 -1.45 14.91
CA ARG A 21 -13.82 -2.30 14.26
C ARG A 21 -14.98 -2.66 15.18
N ALA A 22 -14.71 -2.84 16.47
CA ALA A 22 -15.73 -3.24 17.44
C ALA A 22 -16.52 -2.05 18.01
N ASP A 23 -15.91 -0.86 18.05
CA ASP A 23 -16.45 0.35 18.66
C ASP A 23 -16.05 1.61 17.87
N PRO A 24 -16.72 1.88 16.74
CA PRO A 24 -16.48 3.05 15.90
C PRO A 24 -16.65 4.38 16.63
N CYS A 25 -17.42 4.43 17.72
CA CYS A 25 -17.52 5.67 18.50
C CYS A 25 -16.25 5.99 19.29
N ARG A 26 -15.44 4.99 19.64
CA ARG A 26 -14.13 5.18 20.28
C ARG A 26 -13.03 5.50 19.30
N VAL A 27 -13.06 4.96 18.08
CA VAL A 27 -12.07 5.28 17.04
C VAL A 27 -12.80 5.71 15.78
N PRO A 28 -13.45 6.89 15.76
CA PRO A 28 -14.33 7.32 14.67
C PRO A 28 -13.61 7.57 13.35
N PHE A 29 -12.29 7.80 13.39
CA PHE A 29 -11.49 8.03 12.19
C PHE A 29 -10.18 7.26 12.26
N VAL A 30 -9.77 6.71 11.13
CA VAL A 30 -8.43 6.19 10.90
C VAL A 30 -7.81 6.86 9.69
N VAL A 31 -6.52 7.15 9.74
CA VAL A 31 -5.76 7.73 8.64
C VAL A 31 -4.77 6.69 8.14
N HIS A 32 -4.90 6.29 6.88
CA HIS A 32 -3.95 5.40 6.24
C HIS A 32 -2.95 6.19 5.42
N ALA A 33 -1.71 5.74 5.41
CA ALA A 33 -0.65 6.27 4.57
C ALA A 33 0.14 5.12 3.93
N ILE A 34 0.53 5.30 2.67
CA ILE A 34 1.49 4.42 2.01
C ILE A 34 2.82 5.17 1.95
N LEU A 35 3.84 4.62 2.60
CA LEU A 35 5.20 5.15 2.65
C LEU A 35 6.10 4.26 1.80
N LYS A 36 6.95 4.85 0.96
CA LYS A 36 8.05 4.14 0.29
C LYS A 36 9.36 4.73 0.80
N MET A 37 10.18 3.91 1.45
CA MET A 37 11.45 4.32 2.04
C MET A 37 12.60 3.56 1.39
N ARG A 38 13.48 4.30 0.73
CA ARG A 38 14.64 3.75 0.03
C ARG A 38 15.76 3.39 1.01
N GLY A 39 16.43 2.27 0.77
CA GLY A 39 17.54 1.78 1.59
C GLY A 39 17.13 1.15 2.92
N VAL A 40 15.83 0.96 3.16
CA VAL A 40 15.39 0.11 4.28
C VAL A 40 15.54 -1.34 3.86
N VAL A 41 16.21 -2.15 4.67
CA VAL A 41 16.58 -3.53 4.33
C VAL A 41 15.50 -4.50 4.83
N ALA A 42 14.74 -5.12 3.91
CA ALA A 42 13.59 -5.96 4.29
C ALA A 42 13.97 -7.16 5.17
N SER A 43 15.13 -7.78 4.93
CA SER A 43 15.62 -8.93 5.71
C SER A 43 15.93 -8.61 7.19
N ARG A 44 15.99 -7.33 7.55
CA ARG A 44 16.21 -6.86 8.92
C ARG A 44 14.93 -6.30 9.57
N TRP A 45 13.79 -6.35 8.88
CA TRP A 45 12.53 -5.91 9.42
C TRP A 45 12.09 -6.82 10.57
N ASN A 46 11.87 -6.22 11.75
CA ASN A 46 11.46 -6.93 12.96
C ASN A 46 10.57 -6.01 13.81
N LYS A 47 10.10 -6.53 14.95
CA LYS A 47 9.17 -5.78 15.81
C LYS A 47 9.77 -4.49 16.37
N GLN A 48 11.06 -4.48 16.71
CA GLN A 48 11.75 -3.28 17.18
C GLN A 48 11.82 -2.19 16.09
N ALA A 49 12.04 -2.58 14.83
CA ALA A 49 12.01 -1.65 13.70
C ALA A 49 10.60 -1.08 13.45
N GLU A 50 9.56 -1.89 13.65
CA GLU A 50 8.16 -1.46 13.57
C GLU A 50 7.79 -0.46 14.66
N GLU A 51 8.22 -0.70 15.90
CA GLU A 51 8.04 0.20 17.03
C GLU A 51 8.77 1.52 16.80
N LEU A 52 10.04 1.47 16.38
CA LEU A 52 10.82 2.65 16.02
C LEU A 52 10.14 3.49 14.91
N LEU A 53 9.59 2.84 13.89
CA LEU A 53 8.84 3.52 12.83
C LEU A 53 7.58 4.19 13.38
N SER A 54 6.85 3.50 14.26
CA SER A 54 5.59 3.98 14.83
C SER A 54 5.80 5.19 15.76
N ASP A 55 6.82 5.12 16.62
CA ASP A 55 7.26 6.21 17.49
C ASP A 55 7.66 7.44 16.67
N ALA A 56 8.54 7.24 15.68
CA ALA A 56 9.01 8.32 14.84
C ALA A 56 7.90 8.92 13.97
N PHE A 57 6.94 8.11 13.51
CA PHE A 57 5.78 8.58 12.75
C PHE A 57 4.91 9.52 13.59
N ALA A 58 4.56 9.13 14.81
CA ALA A 58 3.82 9.97 15.73
C ALA A 58 4.60 11.25 16.09
N ALA A 59 5.90 11.13 16.38
CA ALA A 59 6.75 12.29 16.68
C ALA A 59 6.81 13.27 15.50
N SER A 60 6.88 12.75 14.26
CA SER A 60 7.00 13.58 13.06
C SER A 60 5.72 14.30 12.70
N VAL A 61 4.56 13.67 12.86
CA VAL A 61 3.27 14.37 12.69
C VAL A 61 3.08 15.44 13.77
N ASN A 62 3.58 15.20 14.98
CA ASN A 62 3.42 16.10 16.11
C ASN A 62 4.60 17.06 16.36
N TRP A 63 5.57 17.16 15.45
CA TRP A 63 6.86 17.82 15.72
C TRP A 63 6.78 19.29 16.20
N LYS A 64 5.71 19.99 15.85
CA LYS A 64 5.44 21.41 16.19
C LYS A 64 4.49 21.58 17.39
N ARG A 65 4.00 20.49 17.95
CA ARG A 65 2.93 20.49 18.94
C ARG A 65 3.49 20.33 20.34
N LYS A 66 2.84 20.96 21.30
CA LYS A 66 3.10 20.71 22.73
C LYS A 66 2.53 19.36 23.11
N SER A 67 3.02 18.78 24.22
CA SER A 67 2.54 17.49 24.74
C SER A 67 1.03 17.47 25.03
N SER A 68 0.42 18.61 25.35
CA SER A 68 -1.02 18.74 25.57
C SER A 68 -1.86 18.87 24.30
N GLU A 69 -1.22 18.97 23.12
CA GLU A 69 -1.85 19.26 21.83
C GLU A 69 -1.52 18.21 20.77
N LEU A 70 -1.05 17.03 21.20
CA LEU A 70 -0.74 15.91 20.31
C LEU A 70 -2.02 15.46 19.59
N LEU A 71 -1.90 15.14 18.30
CA LEU A 71 -3.01 14.63 17.51
C LEU A 71 -3.32 13.17 17.81
N PHE A 72 -2.26 12.40 18.07
CA PHE A 72 -2.25 10.98 18.42
C PHE A 72 -0.85 10.63 18.95
N GLU A 73 -0.73 9.49 19.63
CA GLU A 73 0.52 8.96 20.18
C GLU A 73 1.02 7.74 19.40
N SER A 74 2.23 7.26 19.70
CA SER A 74 2.82 6.13 18.97
C SER A 74 2.03 4.83 19.12
N GLY A 75 1.38 4.63 20.27
CA GLY A 75 0.46 3.50 20.49
C GLY A 75 -0.81 3.53 19.62
N ASP A 76 -1.10 4.66 18.96
CA ASP A 76 -2.20 4.81 18.01
C ASP A 76 -1.80 4.51 16.56
N VAL A 77 -0.50 4.25 16.33
CA VAL A 77 0.08 3.95 15.02
C VAL A 77 0.29 2.45 14.87
N ASN A 78 -0.24 1.87 13.79
CA ASN A 78 -0.04 0.48 13.41
C ASN A 78 0.57 0.38 12.02
N VAL A 79 1.57 -0.49 11.85
CA VAL A 79 2.06 -0.87 10.52
C VAL A 79 1.25 -2.06 10.04
N LEU A 80 0.30 -1.82 9.14
CA LEU A 80 -0.61 -2.84 8.61
C LEU A 80 0.08 -3.82 7.67
N SER A 81 1.09 -3.34 6.94
CA SER A 81 1.84 -4.12 5.98
C SER A 81 3.22 -3.50 5.79
N SER A 82 4.23 -4.36 5.69
CA SER A 82 5.57 -4.02 5.27
C SER A 82 5.99 -5.01 4.18
N SER A 83 6.54 -4.49 3.09
CA SER A 83 6.93 -5.30 1.92
C SER A 83 8.16 -4.69 1.26
N PRO A 84 9.04 -5.48 0.62
CA PRO A 84 10.12 -4.94 -0.20
C PRO A 84 9.54 -4.01 -1.28
N TRP A 85 10.14 -2.84 -1.46
CA TRP A 85 9.86 -1.95 -2.58
C TRP A 85 10.90 -2.21 -3.64
N ARG A 86 10.45 -2.66 -4.82
CA ARG A 86 11.34 -2.97 -5.93
C ARG A 86 11.17 -1.97 -7.08
N ALA A 87 12.19 -1.89 -7.94
CA ALA A 87 12.19 -0.95 -9.06
C ALA A 87 11.00 -1.16 -10.02
N SER A 88 10.50 -2.40 -10.16
CA SER A 88 9.33 -2.71 -10.97
C SER A 88 8.06 -2.03 -10.48
N ASP A 89 7.93 -1.78 -9.17
CA ASP A 89 6.69 -1.26 -8.56
C ASP A 89 6.36 0.16 -9.00
N ASP A 90 7.36 0.93 -9.46
CA ASP A 90 7.15 2.30 -9.94
C ASP A 90 6.73 2.34 -11.43
N THR A 91 6.98 1.26 -12.18
CA THR A 91 6.65 1.18 -13.61
C THR A 91 5.18 0.90 -13.91
N MET A 92 4.38 0.49 -12.90
CA MET A 92 2.94 0.21 -13.06
C MET A 92 2.12 1.40 -13.56
N PHE A 93 2.62 2.63 -13.43
CA PHE A 93 1.93 3.85 -13.88
C PHE A 93 2.49 4.45 -15.18
N GLY A 94 3.29 3.71 -15.95
CA GLY A 94 3.61 4.05 -17.35
C GLY A 94 4.98 4.67 -17.60
N GLU A 95 5.90 4.62 -16.65
CA GLU A 95 7.31 4.87 -16.94
C GLU A 95 7.96 3.59 -17.47
N THR A 96 8.56 3.71 -18.66
CA THR A 96 9.16 2.63 -19.44
C THR A 96 9.99 1.69 -18.57
N ALA A 97 9.67 0.40 -18.59
CA ALA A 97 10.38 -0.64 -17.88
C ALA A 97 11.90 -0.49 -18.11
N VAL A 98 12.62 -0.14 -17.05
CA VAL A 98 14.07 -0.06 -17.09
C VAL A 98 14.58 -1.50 -17.22
N GLU A 99 15.30 -1.81 -18.30
CA GLU A 99 16.02 -3.07 -18.47
C GLU A 99 17.11 -3.17 -17.39
N GLY A 100 16.73 -3.76 -16.25
CA GLY A 100 17.58 -4.01 -15.09
C GLY A 100 16.81 -4.96 -14.17
N GLY A 101 17.51 -5.86 -13.49
CA GLY A 101 16.88 -6.84 -12.60
C GLY A 101 15.96 -6.18 -11.57
N ASP A 102 15.05 -6.98 -11.01
CA ASP A 102 14.08 -6.56 -10.00
C ASP A 102 14.79 -6.24 -8.66
N GLU A 103 15.53 -5.13 -8.64
CA GLU A 103 16.36 -4.69 -7.54
C GLU A 103 15.49 -4.15 -6.40
N GLU A 104 15.75 -4.63 -5.19
CA GLU A 104 15.14 -4.10 -3.97
C GLU A 104 15.70 -2.71 -3.68
N LEU A 105 14.85 -1.69 -3.86
CA LEU A 105 15.21 -0.30 -3.59
C LEU A 105 15.07 0.04 -2.10
N GLY A 106 14.16 -0.63 -1.40
CA GLY A 106 13.92 -0.42 0.03
C GLY A 106 12.65 -1.13 0.50
N MET A 107 11.82 -0.44 1.29
CA MET A 107 10.54 -0.99 1.77
C MET A 107 9.35 -0.06 1.52
N GLN A 108 8.20 -0.68 1.30
CA GLN A 108 6.89 -0.05 1.30
C GLN A 108 6.14 -0.42 2.58
N PHE A 109 5.56 0.60 3.23
CA PHE A 109 4.77 0.48 4.44
C PHE A 109 3.35 0.96 4.20
N VAL A 110 2.37 0.24 4.74
CA VAL A 110 1.00 0.74 4.94
C VAL A 110 0.84 1.02 6.42
N VAL A 111 0.75 2.30 6.77
CA VAL A 111 0.65 2.77 8.16
C VAL A 111 -0.76 3.28 8.42
N GLU A 112 -1.31 2.93 9.58
CA GLU A 112 -2.62 3.36 10.07
C GLU A 112 -2.42 4.16 11.36
N ALA A 113 -2.92 5.40 11.40
CA ALA A 113 -3.02 6.20 12.60
C ALA A 113 -4.48 6.30 13.02
N SER A 114 -4.78 5.86 14.24
CA SER A 114 -6.12 5.84 14.79
C SER A 114 -6.42 7.13 15.57
N ILE A 115 -7.58 7.74 15.34
CA ILE A 115 -7.99 8.95 16.06
C ILE A 115 -9.00 8.56 17.13
N PHE A 116 -8.58 8.61 18.38
CA PHE A 116 -9.37 8.18 19.52
C PHE A 116 -10.34 9.26 20.02
N ASN A 117 -11.54 8.85 20.41
CA ASN A 117 -12.57 9.70 21.01
C ASN A 117 -12.67 9.42 22.51
N PHE A 118 -11.97 10.23 23.30
CA PHE A 118 -12.01 10.14 24.76
C PHE A 118 -13.37 10.52 25.37
N ASN A 119 -14.25 11.16 24.60
CA ASN A 119 -15.59 11.57 25.05
C ASN A 119 -16.65 10.51 24.75
N ALA A 120 -16.29 9.37 24.15
CA ALA A 120 -17.23 8.29 23.87
C ALA A 120 -17.81 7.76 25.19
N ALA A 121 -19.13 7.83 25.32
CA ALA A 121 -19.82 7.33 26.50
C ALA A 121 -19.82 5.80 26.47
N VAL A 122 -19.06 5.23 27.40
CA VAL A 122 -19.00 3.78 27.60
C VAL A 122 -20.19 3.38 28.45
N PRO A 123 -21.08 2.49 27.96
CA PRO A 123 -22.17 1.99 28.79
C PRO A 123 -21.56 1.33 30.03
N GLN A 124 -21.95 1.81 31.21
CA GLN A 124 -21.58 1.15 32.46
C GLN A 124 -22.06 -0.30 32.38
N TYR A 125 -21.17 -1.21 32.78
CA TYR A 125 -21.34 -2.63 32.60
C TYR A 125 -22.48 -3.13 33.51
N GLU A 126 -23.71 -3.09 33.02
CA GLU A 126 -24.79 -3.80 33.70
C GLU A 126 -24.53 -5.30 33.49
N GLU A 127 -24.18 -6.01 34.56
CA GLU A 127 -23.85 -7.45 34.61
C GLU A 127 -24.96 -8.38 34.10
N HIS A 128 -26.05 -7.84 33.58
CA HIS A 128 -27.24 -8.58 33.24
C HIS A 128 -27.46 -8.52 31.72
N LYS A 129 -27.12 -9.63 31.06
CA LYS A 129 -27.44 -10.02 29.67
C LYS A 129 -26.40 -9.67 28.60
N GLY A 130 -25.31 -10.45 28.55
CA GLY A 130 -24.75 -11.11 27.35
C GLY A 130 -24.35 -10.33 26.08
N ALA A 131 -24.75 -9.07 25.89
CA ALA A 131 -24.45 -8.28 24.71
C ALA A 131 -23.62 -7.06 25.12
N SER A 132 -22.38 -7.00 24.68
CA SER A 132 -21.55 -5.79 24.81
C SER A 132 -22.21 -4.66 24.04
N ARG A 133 -22.79 -3.69 24.76
CA ARG A 133 -23.27 -2.44 24.16
C ARG A 133 -22.05 -1.66 23.64
N ALA A 134 -22.08 -1.29 22.36
CA ALA A 134 -21.08 -0.40 21.76
C ALA A 134 -21.11 0.97 22.47
N ALA A 135 -19.99 1.69 22.51
CA ALA A 135 -19.99 3.05 23.01
C ALA A 135 -20.88 3.94 22.12
N THR A 136 -21.42 4.99 22.73
CA THR A 136 -22.18 6.01 22.01
C THR A 136 -21.39 7.30 21.99
N CYS A 137 -21.38 7.99 20.85
CA CYS A 137 -20.70 9.25 20.63
C CYS A 137 -21.69 10.29 20.14
N ARG A 138 -21.49 11.55 20.52
CA ARG A 138 -22.32 12.65 20.00
C ARG A 138 -21.70 13.15 18.70
N GLU A 139 -22.53 13.58 17.75
CA GLU A 139 -22.05 14.16 16.49
C GLU A 139 -21.15 15.39 16.73
N SER A 140 -21.41 16.13 17.83
CA SER A 140 -20.56 17.25 18.27
C SER A 140 -19.12 16.84 18.56
N ASP A 141 -18.90 15.59 18.97
CA ASP A 141 -17.57 15.06 19.33
C ASP A 141 -16.83 14.61 18.08
N LEU A 142 -17.55 14.24 17.01
CA LEU A 142 -16.96 13.73 15.78
C LEU A 142 -16.30 14.83 14.94
N ARG A 143 -16.89 16.03 14.91
CA ARG A 143 -16.37 17.14 14.12
C ARG A 143 -14.91 17.52 14.46
N PRO A 144 -14.52 17.73 15.73
CA PRO A 144 -13.12 18.03 16.05
C PRO A 144 -12.19 16.87 15.70
N LEU A 145 -12.64 15.61 15.82
CA LEU A 145 -11.83 14.44 15.47
C LEU A 145 -11.63 14.30 13.95
N ALA A 146 -12.64 14.69 13.16
CA ALA A 146 -12.50 14.79 11.70
C ALA A 146 -11.47 15.87 11.32
N GLU A 147 -11.47 17.01 12.01
CA GLU A 147 -10.46 18.06 11.81
C GLU A 147 -9.06 17.56 12.21
N THR A 148 -8.93 16.80 13.30
CA THR A 148 -7.69 16.11 13.67
C THR A 148 -7.20 15.20 12.54
N ALA A 149 -8.06 14.33 12.02
CA ALA A 149 -7.70 13.44 10.91
C ALA A 149 -7.26 14.21 9.64
N LEU A 150 -7.93 15.32 9.35
CA LEU A 150 -7.54 16.23 8.26
C LEU A 150 -6.16 16.88 8.53
N GLN A 151 -5.88 17.26 9.76
CA GLN A 151 -4.57 17.81 10.14
C GLN A 151 -3.47 16.77 9.96
N VAL A 152 -3.69 15.51 10.35
CA VAL A 152 -2.74 14.42 10.09
C VAL A 152 -2.46 14.30 8.59
N HIS A 153 -3.51 14.29 7.75
CA HIS A 153 -3.35 14.23 6.29
C HIS A 153 -2.55 15.42 5.73
N LYS A 154 -2.77 16.64 6.23
CA LYS A 154 -2.00 17.83 5.85
C LYS A 154 -0.53 17.73 6.26
N GLU A 155 -0.24 17.16 7.43
CA GLU A 155 1.13 16.91 7.90
C GLU A 155 1.86 15.89 7.03
N LEU A 156 1.19 14.78 6.69
CA LEU A 156 1.72 13.74 5.78
C LEU A 156 2.00 14.26 4.37
N SER A 157 1.27 15.30 3.94
CA SER A 157 1.43 15.92 2.62
C SER A 157 2.59 16.93 2.55
N ARG A 158 3.28 17.20 3.67
CA ARG A 158 4.42 18.13 3.67
C ARG A 158 5.61 17.54 2.93
N ALA A 159 6.27 18.34 2.10
CA ALA A 159 7.41 17.92 1.29
C ALA A 159 8.58 17.37 2.12
N ASN A 160 8.73 17.83 3.37
CA ASN A 160 9.80 17.40 4.27
C ASN A 160 9.37 16.35 5.30
N PHE A 161 8.16 15.79 5.21
CA PHE A 161 7.65 14.83 6.20
C PHE A 161 8.59 13.63 6.36
N ILE A 162 9.03 13.02 5.26
CA ILE A 162 9.94 11.86 5.30
C ILE A 162 11.30 12.22 5.89
N VAL A 163 11.79 13.44 5.66
CA VAL A 163 13.03 13.93 6.29
C VAL A 163 12.86 13.97 7.80
N SER A 164 11.78 14.58 8.29
CA SER A 164 11.46 14.63 9.72
C SER A 164 11.27 13.23 10.33
N LEU A 165 10.66 12.30 9.58
CA LEU A 165 10.50 10.90 9.98
C LEU A 165 11.84 10.21 10.20
N VAL A 166 12.76 10.33 9.23
CA VAL A 166 14.07 9.70 9.34
C VAL A 166 14.91 10.35 10.44
N GLU A 167 14.83 11.66 10.62
CA GLU A 167 15.48 12.37 11.72
C GLU A 167 14.97 11.92 13.10
N ALA A 168 13.66 11.74 13.24
CA ALA A 168 13.05 11.22 14.46
C ALA A 168 13.53 9.79 14.76
N MET A 169 13.52 8.89 13.77
CA MET A 169 14.03 7.52 13.94
C MET A 169 15.51 7.50 14.33
N LYS A 170 16.34 8.37 13.73
CA LYS A 170 17.78 8.45 14.04
C LYS A 170 18.00 8.92 15.48
N LYS A 171 17.20 9.86 15.97
CA LYS A 171 17.28 10.36 17.35
C LYS A 171 16.98 9.25 18.36
N ASP A 172 15.94 8.47 18.12
CA ASP A 172 15.52 7.38 19.02
C ASP A 172 16.49 6.20 18.96
N LEU A 173 17.00 5.86 17.78
CA LEU A 173 18.02 4.81 17.64
C LEU A 173 19.27 5.13 18.47
N ASN A 174 19.74 6.37 18.44
CA ASN A 174 20.91 6.79 19.24
C ASN A 174 20.70 6.61 20.75
N GLN A 175 19.45 6.63 21.22
CA GLN A 175 19.13 6.36 22.63
C GLN A 175 19.13 4.86 22.94
N GLN A 176 18.78 4.02 21.97
CA GLN A 176 18.71 2.55 22.12
C GLN A 176 20.05 1.82 21.93
N ILE A 177 21.00 2.39 21.17
CA ILE A 177 22.29 1.78 20.81
C ILE A 177 23.16 1.39 22.03
N GLY A 178 22.85 1.86 23.23
CA GLY A 178 23.55 1.43 24.46
C GLY A 178 23.42 -0.06 24.83
N GLN A 179 22.60 -0.85 24.14
CA GLN A 179 22.21 -2.20 24.58
C GLN A 179 22.64 -3.39 23.69
N GLY A 180 23.34 -3.21 22.56
CA GLY A 180 23.93 -4.35 21.84
C GLY A 180 24.17 -4.15 20.34
N ASN A 181 24.88 -5.11 19.73
CA ASN A 181 25.30 -5.12 18.31
C ASN A 181 24.15 -5.36 17.30
N HIS A 182 22.93 -4.95 17.59
CA HIS A 182 21.81 -5.14 16.68
C HIS A 182 21.88 -4.16 15.50
N VAL A 183 21.97 -4.71 14.29
CA VAL A 183 21.97 -3.91 13.06
C VAL A 183 20.53 -3.59 12.66
N SER A 184 20.18 -2.31 12.65
CA SER A 184 18.84 -1.83 12.31
C SER A 184 18.47 -2.06 10.84
N ALA A 185 17.18 -2.23 10.55
CA ALA A 185 16.65 -2.22 9.18
C ALA A 185 16.88 -0.88 8.47
N PHE A 186 17.10 0.19 9.23
CA PHE A 186 17.24 1.55 8.75
C PHE A 186 18.70 2.03 8.69
N THR A 187 19.69 1.18 8.98
CA THR A 187 21.11 1.59 9.01
C THR A 187 21.54 2.29 7.72
N SER A 188 21.21 1.73 6.55
CA SER A 188 21.64 2.29 5.27
C SER A 188 21.01 3.67 4.97
N ILE A 189 19.75 3.91 5.36
CA ILE A 189 19.13 5.24 5.19
C ILE A 189 19.74 6.28 6.16
N PHE A 190 20.22 5.86 7.32
CA PHE A 190 20.91 6.77 8.26
C PHE A 190 22.33 7.13 7.84
N GLU A 191 23.04 6.20 7.18
CA GLU A 191 24.43 6.36 6.74
C GLU A 191 24.55 7.08 5.40
N ALA A 192 23.69 6.76 4.43
CA ALA A 192 23.75 7.34 3.07
C ALA A 192 23.33 8.83 3.01
N GLY A 193 22.88 9.39 4.13
CA GLY A 193 22.53 10.80 4.28
C GLY A 193 21.30 11.21 3.48
N SER A 194 21.29 12.44 2.96
CA SER A 194 20.12 13.05 2.35
C SER A 194 19.63 12.38 1.06
N ASN A 195 20.49 11.63 0.36
CA ASN A 195 20.16 11.08 -0.97
C ASN A 195 19.03 10.03 -0.92
N LEU A 196 19.12 9.05 -0.02
CA LEU A 196 18.08 8.01 0.11
C LEU A 196 16.78 8.57 0.69
N VAL A 197 16.91 9.53 1.61
CA VAL A 197 15.75 10.23 2.20
C VAL A 197 14.99 11.03 1.15
N GLN A 198 15.69 11.73 0.24
CA GLN A 198 15.07 12.50 -0.86
C GLN A 198 14.36 11.61 -1.88
N GLN A 199 14.80 10.36 -2.04
CA GLN A 199 14.16 9.38 -2.92
C GLN A 199 12.99 8.65 -2.25
N SER A 200 12.84 8.81 -0.94
CA SER A 200 11.74 8.26 -0.15
C SER A 200 10.53 9.21 -0.20
N LYS A 201 9.31 8.67 -0.20
CA LYS A 201 8.10 9.47 -0.40
C LYS A 201 6.88 8.92 0.34
N VAL A 202 5.98 9.82 0.71
CA VAL A 202 4.59 9.48 1.01
C VAL A 202 3.87 9.34 -0.34
N VAL A 203 3.47 8.13 -0.70
CA VAL A 203 2.81 7.87 -2.00
C VAL A 203 1.40 8.47 -1.99
N THR A 204 0.66 8.19 -0.93
CA THR A 204 -0.70 8.68 -0.75
C THR A 204 -1.10 8.53 0.71
N SER A 205 -2.13 9.26 1.12
CA SER A 205 -2.81 9.03 2.39
C SER A 205 -4.30 9.33 2.25
N TRP A 206 -5.12 8.69 3.06
CA TRP A 206 -6.57 8.87 3.05
C TRP A 206 -7.16 8.64 4.44
N THR A 207 -8.31 9.25 4.70
CA THR A 207 -9.04 9.11 5.96
C THR A 207 -10.26 8.22 5.75
N ILE A 208 -10.50 7.31 6.69
CA ILE A 208 -11.69 6.46 6.74
C ILE A 208 -12.47 6.84 7.99
N LYS A 209 -13.74 7.22 7.83
CA LYS A 209 -14.69 7.25 8.93
C LYS A 209 -15.07 5.81 9.28
N THR A 210 -14.89 5.41 10.53
CA THR A 210 -15.33 4.09 10.97
C THR A 210 -16.83 4.17 11.24
N ASP A 211 -17.58 3.23 10.68
CA ASP A 211 -19.01 3.09 10.93
C ASP A 211 -19.26 1.64 11.35
N ILE A 212 -20.26 1.43 12.21
CA ILE A 212 -20.71 0.08 12.57
C ILE A 212 -21.39 -0.48 11.33
N LYS A 213 -20.65 -1.21 10.49
CA LYS A 213 -21.23 -2.08 9.46
C LYS A 213 -22.07 -3.14 10.17
N GLY A 214 -23.33 -2.83 10.49
CA GLY A 214 -24.15 -3.74 11.29
C GLY A 214 -25.57 -3.28 11.60
N THR A 215 -25.89 -1.98 11.60
CA THR A 215 -27.27 -1.59 11.37
C THR A 215 -27.44 -1.44 9.86
N PRO A 216 -28.05 -2.41 9.15
CA PRO A 216 -28.51 -2.14 7.80
C PRO A 216 -29.29 -0.83 7.89
N PHE A 217 -28.92 0.17 7.08
CA PHE A 217 -29.68 1.39 6.95
C PHE A 217 -31.14 0.97 6.63
N LYS A 218 -31.97 0.87 7.67
CA LYS A 218 -33.43 0.83 7.56
C LYS A 218 -33.98 2.23 7.28
N GLY A 219 -33.12 3.18 6.92
CA GLY A 219 -33.54 4.34 6.18
C GLY A 219 -34.01 3.87 4.81
N LYS A 220 -35.21 4.28 4.39
CA LYS A 220 -35.71 4.18 3.00
C LYS A 220 -34.85 5.01 2.01
N GLY A 221 -33.55 5.15 2.26
CA GLY A 221 -32.60 5.71 1.31
C GLY A 221 -32.28 4.62 0.31
N ARG A 222 -32.74 4.79 -0.93
CA ARG A 222 -32.35 3.96 -2.07
C ARG A 222 -30.83 3.97 -2.14
N SER A 223 -30.18 2.88 -1.73
CA SER A 223 -28.74 2.68 -1.91
C SER A 223 -28.41 2.91 -3.39
N PHE A 224 -27.47 3.83 -3.63
CA PHE A 224 -26.95 4.16 -4.96
C PHE A 224 -25.97 3.09 -5.49
N ASP A 225 -25.67 2.05 -4.70
CA ASP A 225 -24.72 0.99 -5.03
C ASP A 225 -25.16 0.16 -6.24
N GLY A 226 -26.47 0.15 -6.54
CA GLY A 226 -26.99 -0.48 -7.76
C GLY A 226 -26.90 0.37 -9.01
N ILE A 227 -26.80 1.70 -8.91
CA ILE A 227 -26.90 2.62 -10.07
C ILE A 227 -25.53 2.91 -10.70
N PHE A 228 -24.48 2.93 -9.88
CA PHE A 228 -23.13 3.24 -10.34
C PHE A 228 -22.60 2.35 -11.48
N PRO A 229 -22.79 1.00 -11.47
CA PRO A 229 -22.34 0.17 -12.59
C PRO A 229 -23.09 0.46 -13.89
N PHE A 230 -24.38 0.85 -13.82
CA PHE A 230 -25.15 1.22 -15.01
C PHE A 230 -24.71 2.56 -15.60
N VAL A 231 -24.42 3.55 -14.76
CA VAL A 231 -23.90 4.85 -15.23
C VAL A 231 -22.55 4.67 -15.92
N LEU A 232 -21.66 3.84 -15.35
CA LEU A 232 -20.36 3.55 -15.94
C LEU A 232 -20.51 2.84 -17.30
N LEU A 233 -21.45 1.87 -17.41
CA LEU A 233 -21.76 1.19 -18.67
C LEU A 233 -22.31 2.14 -19.74
N ILE A 234 -23.18 3.09 -19.36
CA ILE A 234 -23.73 4.09 -20.31
C ILE A 234 -22.62 5.00 -20.84
N ILE A 235 -21.71 5.44 -19.97
CA ILE A 235 -20.55 6.27 -20.37
C ILE A 235 -19.64 5.48 -21.33
N LEU A 236 -19.34 4.21 -21.02
CA LEU A 236 -18.51 3.34 -21.86
C LEU A 236 -19.16 3.09 -23.23
N ALA A 237 -20.47 2.80 -23.25
CA ALA A 237 -21.23 2.63 -24.50
C ALA A 237 -21.22 3.92 -25.33
N GLY A 238 -21.39 5.08 -24.70
CA GLY A 238 -21.29 6.39 -25.35
C GLY A 238 -19.91 6.64 -25.97
N ALA A 239 -18.83 6.36 -25.22
CA ALA A 239 -17.46 6.51 -25.71
C ALA A 239 -17.17 5.60 -26.92
N ILE A 240 -17.63 4.34 -26.88
CA ILE A 240 -17.50 3.39 -28.00
C ILE A 240 -18.28 3.89 -29.23
N ALA A 241 -19.51 4.37 -29.06
CA ALA A 241 -20.33 4.88 -30.17
C ALA A 241 -19.68 6.11 -30.84
N VAL A 242 -19.11 7.02 -30.05
CA VAL A 242 -18.37 8.18 -30.53
C VAL A 242 -17.11 7.74 -31.30
N TYR A 243 -16.32 6.82 -30.75
CA TYR A 243 -15.12 6.29 -31.39
C TYR A 243 -15.42 5.65 -32.76
N VAL A 244 -16.47 4.82 -32.85
CA VAL A 244 -16.90 4.18 -34.10
C VAL A 244 -17.35 5.23 -35.12
N SER A 245 -18.08 6.27 -34.69
CA SER A 245 -18.54 7.35 -35.56
C SER A 245 -17.37 8.15 -36.16
N PHE A 246 -16.34 8.45 -35.36
CA PHE A 246 -15.12 9.10 -35.86
C PHE A 246 -14.32 8.21 -36.81
N ARG A 247 -14.23 6.90 -36.53
CA ARG A 247 -13.52 5.96 -37.41
C ARG A 247 -14.21 5.81 -38.77
N LYS A 248 -15.54 5.81 -38.81
CA LYS A 248 -16.33 5.68 -40.05
C LYS A 248 -16.21 6.90 -40.97
N ARG A 249 -15.99 8.10 -40.41
CA ARG A 249 -15.73 9.33 -41.17
C ARG A 249 -14.32 9.41 -41.78
N ARG A 250 -13.38 8.56 -41.35
CA ARG A 250 -12.00 8.52 -41.89
C ARG A 250 -11.82 7.49 -43.00
N VAL A 251 -12.87 7.02 -43.66
CA VAL A 251 -12.70 6.30 -44.93
C VAL A 251 -12.45 7.37 -45.99
N PRO A 252 -11.21 7.50 -46.52
CA PRO A 252 -10.94 8.44 -47.59
C PRO A 252 -11.83 8.10 -48.78
N LEU A 253 -12.59 9.08 -49.24
CA LEU A 253 -13.32 9.03 -50.50
C LEU A 253 -12.27 8.70 -51.57
N LYS A 254 -12.27 7.45 -52.06
CA LYS A 254 -11.40 7.03 -53.17
C LYS A 254 -11.76 7.90 -54.38
N GLU A 255 -10.98 8.95 -54.55
CA GLU A 255 -10.96 9.79 -55.73
C GLU A 255 -10.65 8.89 -56.94
N LYS A 256 -11.64 8.76 -57.83
CA LYS A 256 -11.53 7.96 -59.04
C LYS A 256 -10.41 8.53 -59.90
N THR A 257 -9.27 7.83 -59.90
CA THR A 257 -8.13 8.09 -60.76
C THR A 257 -8.55 7.94 -62.22
N ARG A 258 -8.42 9.02 -62.97
CA ARG A 258 -8.54 9.06 -64.43
C ARG A 258 -7.14 8.79 -65.00
N GLU A 259 -6.97 7.68 -65.72
CA GLU A 259 -5.78 7.41 -66.55
C GLU A 259 -5.61 8.51 -67.61
N PRO A 260 -4.37 8.83 -68.05
CA PRO A 260 -3.85 8.11 -69.22
C PRO A 260 -2.32 7.86 -69.27
N ARG A 261 -2.02 6.72 -69.91
CA ARG A 261 -0.94 6.46 -70.89
C ARG A 261 0.54 6.59 -70.48
N THR A 262 1.12 5.40 -70.28
CA THR A 262 2.31 4.86 -70.98
C THR A 262 3.32 5.84 -71.57
N LYS A 263 4.56 5.80 -71.07
CA LYS A 263 5.76 5.55 -71.89
C LYS A 263 6.79 4.70 -71.13
N THR A 264 7.03 3.53 -71.71
CA THR A 264 8.17 2.63 -71.56
C THR A 264 9.51 3.33 -71.76
N ILE A 265 10.48 3.13 -70.86
CA ILE A 265 11.91 3.04 -71.20
C ILE A 265 12.55 1.91 -70.37
N LYS A 266 13.15 0.97 -71.10
CA LYS A 266 13.99 -0.15 -70.67
C LYS A 266 15.34 0.36 -70.16
N SER A 267 15.93 -0.32 -69.17
CA SER A 267 17.32 -0.86 -69.22
C SER A 267 17.73 -1.33 -67.81
N SER A 268 18.02 -2.61 -67.63
CA SER A 268 19.40 -3.15 -67.43
C SER A 268 20.07 -2.60 -66.16
N THR A 269 20.48 -3.41 -65.17
CA THR A 269 21.61 -4.34 -65.31
C THR A 269 21.75 -5.19 -64.03
N ARG A 270 21.93 -6.51 -64.23
CA ARG A 270 22.68 -7.49 -63.41
C ARG A 270 23.59 -6.90 -62.30
N ARG A 271 23.60 -7.55 -61.13
CA ARG A 271 24.78 -8.29 -60.62
C ARG A 271 24.43 -9.18 -59.41
N HIS A 272 24.63 -10.47 -59.61
CA HIS A 272 24.93 -11.45 -58.56
C HIS A 272 26.28 -11.12 -57.91
N VAL A 273 26.37 -11.23 -56.58
CA VAL A 273 27.61 -11.61 -55.87
C VAL A 273 27.26 -12.58 -54.74
N THR A 274 27.74 -13.82 -54.92
CA THR A 274 27.97 -14.86 -53.92
C THR A 274 29.28 -14.63 -53.16
N ARG A 275 29.34 -14.98 -51.86
CA ARG A 275 30.50 -15.50 -51.06
C ARG A 275 30.35 -15.06 -49.58
N ARG A 276 30.78 -15.76 -48.53
CA ARG A 276 31.27 -17.13 -48.24
C ARG A 276 31.70 -17.12 -46.75
N ASN A 277 31.42 -18.19 -46.01
CA ASN A 277 32.08 -18.80 -44.82
C ASN A 277 33.06 -18.02 -43.91
N ARG A 278 32.88 -18.23 -42.58
CA ARG A 278 33.82 -18.82 -41.58
C ARG A 278 33.14 -18.77 -40.19
N ARG A 279 32.82 -19.87 -39.48
CA ARG A 279 33.63 -20.81 -38.65
C ARG A 279 34.50 -20.17 -37.57
N LEU A 280 34.29 -20.65 -36.32
CA LEU A 280 35.10 -20.70 -35.08
C LEU A 280 34.21 -20.19 -33.93
N GLY A 281 33.82 -20.95 -32.91
CA GLY A 281 34.55 -22.00 -32.19
C GLY A 281 35.07 -21.38 -30.89
N ALA A 282 34.35 -21.58 -29.79
CA ALA A 282 34.84 -21.34 -28.44
C ALA A 282 34.07 -22.24 -27.48
N ASP A 283 34.74 -23.34 -27.12
CA ASP A 283 34.40 -24.23 -26.03
C ASP A 283 34.48 -23.47 -24.70
N LEU A 284 33.47 -23.62 -23.85
CA LEU A 284 33.57 -23.32 -22.43
C LEU A 284 33.29 -24.59 -21.66
N ASN A 285 34.38 -25.13 -21.10
CA ASN A 285 34.41 -26.12 -20.04
C ASN A 285 33.46 -25.74 -18.90
N THR A 286 32.57 -26.66 -18.54
CA THR A 286 32.04 -26.75 -17.18
C THR A 286 32.32 -28.17 -16.70
N ASN A 287 33.41 -28.30 -15.96
CA ASN A 287 33.54 -29.35 -14.95
C ASN A 287 32.66 -28.91 -13.78
N ASP A 288 31.71 -29.73 -13.38
CA ASP A 288 31.21 -29.82 -12.02
C ASP A 288 30.67 -31.24 -11.84
N ASP A 289 31.58 -32.11 -11.42
CA ASP A 289 31.25 -33.34 -10.71
C ASP A 289 30.90 -32.99 -9.24
N ASP A 290 30.12 -33.88 -8.63
CA ASP A 290 29.85 -34.03 -7.20
C ASP A 290 28.76 -33.14 -6.56
N LEU A 291 27.50 -33.62 -6.61
CA LEU A 291 26.70 -33.79 -5.39
C LEU A 291 25.46 -34.69 -5.61
N GLU A 292 25.69 -36.00 -5.80
CA GLU A 292 24.69 -36.99 -5.38
C GLU A 292 24.93 -37.32 -3.90
N ASP A 293 24.02 -36.93 -3.01
CA ASP A 293 23.65 -37.79 -1.89
C ASP A 293 22.30 -37.39 -1.27
N LEU A 294 21.52 -38.41 -0.93
CA LEU A 294 20.37 -38.42 0.00
C LEU A 294 19.02 -37.80 -0.46
N ILE A 295 18.35 -38.47 -1.39
CA ILE A 295 16.88 -38.60 -1.34
C ILE A 295 16.54 -40.02 -0.87
N SER A 296 16.25 -40.15 0.43
CA SER A 296 15.53 -41.32 0.94
C SER A 296 14.55 -40.90 2.05
N ARG A 297 13.28 -41.19 1.78
CA ARG A 297 12.24 -41.61 2.75
C ARG A 297 12.09 -40.80 4.03
N ASN A 298 10.99 -40.05 4.10
CA ASN A 298 9.82 -40.57 4.84
C ASN A 298 8.57 -39.75 4.55
N GLY A 299 7.53 -40.45 4.10
CA GLY A 299 6.19 -39.90 4.10
C GLY A 299 5.61 -39.93 5.51
N ASN A 300 4.85 -38.89 5.86
CA ASN A 300 3.69 -39.11 6.70
C ASN A 300 2.54 -38.23 6.24
N LYS A 301 1.41 -38.90 6.01
CA LYS A 301 0.12 -38.32 5.67
C LYS A 301 -0.46 -37.75 6.94
N ASP A 302 -0.87 -36.48 6.93
CA ASP A 302 -2.06 -36.07 7.67
C ASP A 302 -2.77 -34.92 6.97
N ARG A 303 -3.93 -35.25 6.40
CA ARG A 303 -4.91 -34.30 5.86
C ARG A 303 -5.69 -33.72 7.04
N GLN A 304 -5.31 -32.54 7.50
CA GLN A 304 -6.25 -31.71 8.27
C GLN A 304 -7.19 -30.99 7.30
N LYS A 305 -8.48 -31.37 7.36
CA LYS A 305 -9.60 -30.62 6.80
C LYS A 305 -9.74 -29.30 7.58
N HIS A 306 -9.54 -28.17 6.92
CA HIS A 306 -10.04 -26.89 7.41
C HIS A 306 -11.51 -26.71 6.99
N PRO A 307 -12.46 -26.54 7.95
CA PRO A 307 -13.79 -26.08 7.64
C PRO A 307 -13.83 -24.54 7.69
N GLY A 308 -14.52 -23.91 6.72
CA GLY A 308 -14.97 -22.52 6.82
C GLY A 308 -14.18 -21.51 5.97
N LEU A 309 -14.34 -21.58 4.65
CA LEU A 309 -13.97 -20.50 3.72
C LEU A 309 -15.19 -20.11 2.89
N ASP A 310 -16.31 -19.83 3.57
CA ASP A 310 -17.51 -19.27 2.95
C ASP A 310 -17.83 -17.97 3.69
N GLU A 311 -17.23 -16.87 3.23
CA GLU A 311 -17.80 -15.51 3.16
C GLU A 311 -16.69 -14.56 2.70
N ALA A 312 -16.51 -14.51 1.38
CA ALA A 312 -15.70 -13.49 0.74
C ALA A 312 -16.36 -12.11 0.94
N SER A 313 -15.88 -11.38 1.96
CA SER A 313 -16.18 -9.97 2.18
C SER A 313 -15.57 -9.13 1.04
N ILE A 314 -16.37 -8.89 0.01
CA ILE A 314 -16.05 -7.99 -1.10
C ILE A 314 -16.13 -6.55 -0.54
N GLY A 315 -15.00 -6.01 -0.06
CA GLY A 315 -14.94 -4.60 0.33
C GLY A 315 -13.86 -4.20 1.33
N SER A 316 -12.86 -5.04 1.61
CA SER A 316 -11.70 -4.62 2.39
C SER A 316 -10.46 -4.49 1.50
N LEU A 317 -9.74 -3.37 1.62
CA LEU A 317 -8.50 -3.12 0.88
C LEU A 317 -7.43 -4.20 1.15
N SER A 318 -7.54 -4.91 2.28
CA SER A 318 -6.73 -6.10 2.58
C SER A 318 -6.96 -7.25 1.60
N THR A 319 -8.17 -7.42 1.05
CA THR A 319 -8.46 -8.39 -0.01
C THR A 319 -7.82 -7.98 -1.35
N TYR A 320 -7.67 -6.68 -1.60
CA TYR A 320 -6.97 -6.17 -2.77
C TYR A 320 -5.44 -6.33 -2.63
N LEU A 321 -4.89 -5.97 -1.46
CA LEU A 321 -3.46 -6.11 -1.16
C LEU A 321 -3.01 -7.58 -1.09
N ALA A 322 -3.81 -8.49 -0.51
CA ALA A 322 -3.51 -9.93 -0.51
C ALA A 322 -3.52 -10.52 -1.93
N ARG A 323 -4.31 -9.94 -2.85
CA ARG A 323 -4.37 -10.37 -4.25
C ARG A 323 -3.19 -9.86 -5.08
N THR A 324 -2.59 -8.73 -4.70
CA THR A 324 -1.38 -8.19 -5.35
C THR A 324 -0.08 -8.72 -4.74
N SER A 325 -0.05 -9.13 -3.47
CA SER A 325 1.16 -9.72 -2.84
C SER A 325 1.35 -11.21 -3.10
N SER A 326 0.34 -11.90 -3.66
CA SER A 326 0.39 -13.33 -3.99
C SER A 326 0.78 -13.59 -5.47
N ARG A 327 1.41 -12.63 -6.13
CA ARG A 327 1.90 -12.77 -7.51
C ARG A 327 3.37 -12.45 -7.58
#